data_AF-L1MBI9-F1
#
_entry.id   AF-L1MBI9-F1
#
_cell.length_a   1.000
_cell.length_b   1.000
_cell.length_c   1.000
_cell.angle_alpha   90.00
_cell.angle_beta   90.00
_cell.angle_gamma   90.00
#
_symmetry.space_group_name_H-M   'P 1'
#
loop_
_entity.id
_entity.type
_entity.pdbx_description
1 polymer ?
#
loop_
_entity_poly.entity_id
_entity_poly.type
_entity_poly.pdbx_seq_one_letter_code
_entity_poly.pdbx_strand_id
1 'polypeptide(L)'
;MANPFSKGWKYLAASLDRAIDENADPKVQIQQAIDAAKSQHQAILDQAAAVLGNKRQLEMKLNKLVKDQTAAQEKARAAIVAADEAAAAGDTDRAADLNGVAEVLATQLVTVEQQLEDTKALYVQAETAAEQAKKQVKESEARLHDQMSQINELAAQADQAALQETTVKAMDSIGQFSKDDSVPTLDAVREKIERRYANALGAQELTEQNISGRMAEISQSGQDTLAAARLAEIRAELGGAQTEEKPKELEASTEDEVVEEGTVAADSTTEVDADDVETVVEEEGTEDGIVEADVEDGDVDKPQEQDEEEAATEAPASSDKADS
;
A
#
# COMPACT_ATOMS: atom_id res chain seq x y z
N MET A 1 20.97 38.18 10.60
CA MET A 1 21.44 38.06 9.19
C MET A 1 21.30 36.59 8.79
N ALA A 2 21.01 36.28 7.53
CA ALA A 2 20.79 34.89 7.11
C ALA A 2 22.12 34.20 6.76
N ASN A 3 22.43 33.06 7.40
CA ASN A 3 23.65 32.29 7.10
C ASN A 3 23.55 31.64 5.71
N PRO A 4 24.51 31.86 4.79
CA PRO A 4 24.49 31.22 3.47
C PRO A 4 24.85 29.73 3.51
N PHE A 5 25.71 29.31 4.46
CA PHE A 5 26.23 27.94 4.53
C PHE A 5 25.15 26.86 4.76
N SER A 6 24.12 27.13 5.59
CA SER A 6 23.07 26.14 5.87
C SER A 6 22.09 25.93 4.71
N LYS A 7 22.09 26.81 3.69
CA LYS A 7 21.33 26.60 2.47
C LYS A 7 22.05 25.66 1.51
N GLY A 8 23.38 25.79 1.37
CA GLY A 8 24.18 24.90 0.52
C GLY A 8 24.06 23.42 0.94
N TRP A 9 24.15 23.13 2.24
CA TRP A 9 23.99 21.76 2.75
C TRP A 9 22.59 21.19 2.52
N LYS A 10 21.53 22.01 2.57
CA LYS A 10 20.16 21.56 2.27
C LYS A 10 19.96 21.23 0.79
N TYR A 11 20.54 22.01 -0.13
CA TYR A 11 20.47 21.66 -1.56
C TYR A 11 21.34 20.44 -1.89
N LEU A 12 22.52 20.28 -1.27
CA LEU A 12 23.38 19.11 -1.48
C LEU A 12 22.71 17.82 -0.98
N ALA A 13 22.10 17.85 0.21
CA ALA A 13 21.31 16.72 0.71
C ALA A 13 20.09 16.43 -0.17
N ALA A 14 19.30 17.46 -0.53
CA ALA A 14 18.13 17.28 -1.38
C ALA A 14 18.47 16.80 -2.81
N SER A 15 19.66 17.10 -3.34
CA SER A 15 20.14 16.52 -4.60
C SER A 15 20.66 15.09 -4.47
N LEU A 16 21.02 14.65 -3.26
CA LEU A 16 21.49 13.30 -2.99
C LEU A 16 20.29 12.37 -2.71
N ASP A 17 19.38 12.77 -1.82
CA ASP A 17 18.13 12.04 -1.53
C ASP A 17 17.35 11.82 -2.84
N ARG A 18 17.14 12.88 -3.62
CA ARG A 18 16.33 12.80 -4.85
C ARG A 18 16.94 11.90 -5.94
N ALA A 19 18.27 11.87 -6.05
CA ALA A 19 18.96 11.00 -7.01
C ALA A 19 19.02 9.53 -6.56
N ILE A 20 18.78 9.24 -5.28
CA ILE A 20 18.68 7.88 -4.73
C ILE A 20 17.23 7.36 -4.80
N ASP A 21 16.24 8.23 -4.62
CA ASP A 21 14.82 7.88 -4.58
C ASP A 21 14.20 7.75 -5.99
N GLU A 22 14.56 8.62 -6.96
CA GLU A 22 14.08 8.53 -8.35
C GLU A 22 14.77 7.39 -9.16
N ASN A 23 15.81 6.74 -8.62
CA ASN A 23 16.47 5.55 -9.20
C ASN A 23 16.80 4.53 -8.10
N ALA A 24 15.77 4.03 -7.41
CA ALA A 24 15.91 3.00 -6.39
C ALA A 24 16.62 1.75 -6.95
N ASP A 25 17.71 1.31 -6.30
CA ASP A 25 18.46 0.09 -6.64
C ASP A 25 17.48 -1.09 -6.86
N PRO A 26 17.59 -1.86 -7.96
CA PRO A 26 16.76 -3.03 -8.21
C PRO A 26 16.64 -3.97 -6.99
N LYS A 27 17.66 -4.05 -6.14
CA LYS A 27 17.65 -4.83 -4.88
C LYS A 27 16.65 -4.32 -3.86
N VAL A 28 16.46 -3.00 -3.77
CA VAL A 28 15.46 -2.38 -2.89
C VAL A 28 14.05 -2.65 -3.41
N GLN A 29 13.84 -2.54 -4.73
CA GLN A 29 12.56 -2.86 -5.36
C GLN A 29 12.21 -4.36 -5.21
N ILE A 30 13.20 -5.24 -5.36
CA ILE A 30 13.10 -6.68 -5.09
C ILE A 30 12.72 -6.96 -3.64
N GLN A 31 13.37 -6.33 -2.66
CA GLN A 31 13.02 -6.51 -1.25
C GLN A 31 11.60 -6.01 -0.94
N GLN A 32 11.19 -4.88 -1.51
CA GLN A 32 9.81 -4.38 -1.39
C GLN A 32 8.80 -5.36 -1.99
N ALA A 33 9.09 -5.97 -3.14
CA ALA A 33 8.23 -6.99 -3.76
C ALA A 33 8.14 -8.27 -2.90
N ILE A 34 9.26 -8.73 -2.33
CA ILE A 34 9.32 -9.87 -1.39
C ILE A 34 8.40 -9.63 -0.19
N ASP A 35 8.49 -8.46 0.44
CA ASP A 35 7.74 -8.17 1.66
C ASP A 35 6.27 -7.84 1.38
N ALA A 36 5.96 -7.23 0.23
CA ALA A 36 4.58 -7.04 -0.25
C ALA A 36 3.89 -8.40 -0.52
N ALA A 37 4.56 -9.33 -1.21
CA ALA A 37 4.03 -10.66 -1.49
C ALA A 37 3.77 -11.46 -0.21
N LYS A 38 4.71 -11.44 0.75
CA LYS A 38 4.52 -12.05 2.08
C LYS A 38 3.36 -11.41 2.84
N SER A 39 3.26 -10.08 2.84
CA SER A 39 2.19 -9.35 3.52
C SER A 39 0.81 -9.66 2.93
N GLN A 40 0.70 -9.77 1.60
CA GLN A 40 -0.53 -10.19 0.93
C GLN A 40 -0.93 -11.62 1.32
N HIS A 41 0.02 -12.55 1.34
CA HIS A 41 -0.24 -13.92 1.77
C HIS A 41 -0.67 -14.00 3.24
N GLN A 42 -0.01 -13.27 4.14
CA GLN A 42 -0.38 -13.23 5.56
C GLN A 42 -1.80 -12.69 5.76
N ALA A 43 -2.21 -11.64 5.04
CA ALA A 43 -3.58 -11.13 5.12
C ALA A 43 -4.64 -12.17 4.72
N ILE A 44 -4.32 -13.03 3.73
CA ILE A 44 -5.19 -14.14 3.31
C ILE A 44 -5.23 -15.25 4.37
N LEU A 45 -4.10 -15.56 5.02
CA LEU A 45 -4.05 -16.48 6.17
C LEU A 45 -4.89 -15.96 7.35
N ASP A 46 -4.76 -14.69 7.70
CA ASP A 46 -5.48 -14.07 8.82
C ASP A 46 -7.01 -14.06 8.57
N GLN A 47 -7.43 -13.73 7.34
CA GLN A 47 -8.83 -13.82 6.93
C GLN A 47 -9.35 -15.27 6.99
N ALA A 48 -8.58 -16.24 6.49
CA ALA A 48 -8.96 -17.65 6.54
C ALA A 48 -9.04 -18.18 7.98
N ALA A 49 -8.13 -17.76 8.86
CA ALA A 49 -8.15 -18.11 10.28
C ALA A 49 -9.41 -17.59 10.98
N ALA A 50 -9.87 -16.37 10.66
CA ALA A 50 -11.11 -15.82 11.18
C ALA A 50 -12.35 -16.64 10.73
N VAL A 51 -12.41 -17.02 9.45
CA VAL A 51 -13.51 -17.84 8.90
C VAL A 51 -13.53 -19.25 9.51
N LEU A 52 -12.38 -19.92 9.60
CA LEU A 52 -12.26 -21.23 10.26
C LEU A 52 -12.57 -21.15 11.76
N GLY A 53 -12.23 -20.03 12.42
CA GLY A 53 -12.58 -19.73 13.80
C GLY A 53 -14.10 -19.68 14.01
N ASN A 54 -14.82 -18.95 13.15
CA ASN A 54 -16.29 -18.91 13.18
C ASN A 54 -16.90 -20.31 12.98
N LYS A 55 -16.42 -21.08 11.99
CA LYS A 55 -16.88 -22.46 11.78
C LYS A 55 -16.74 -23.31 13.04
N ARG A 56 -15.58 -23.29 13.70
CA ARG A 56 -15.35 -24.04 14.95
C ARG A 56 -16.20 -23.54 16.12
N GLN A 57 -16.52 -22.25 16.19
CA GLN A 57 -17.46 -21.74 17.20
C GLN A 57 -18.88 -22.26 16.98
N LEU A 58 -19.32 -22.38 15.72
CA LEU A 58 -20.61 -23.00 15.37
C LEU A 58 -20.60 -24.51 15.64
N GLU A 59 -19.52 -25.20 15.31
CA GLU A 59 -19.30 -26.62 15.63
C GLU A 59 -19.40 -26.91 17.13
N MET A 60 -18.75 -26.09 17.98
CA MET A 60 -18.84 -26.21 19.44
C MET A 60 -20.25 -25.90 19.98
N LYS A 61 -20.95 -24.91 19.42
CA LYS A 61 -22.36 -24.61 19.76
C LYS A 61 -23.29 -25.76 19.41
N LEU A 62 -23.14 -26.33 18.22
CA LEU A 62 -23.93 -27.47 17.73
C LEU A 62 -23.72 -28.70 18.62
N ASN A 63 -22.46 -29.04 18.94
CA ASN A 63 -22.12 -30.11 19.86
C ASN A 63 -22.65 -29.90 21.30
N LYS A 64 -22.87 -28.64 21.73
CA LYS A 64 -23.55 -28.34 22.99
C LYS A 64 -25.06 -28.52 22.86
N LEU A 65 -25.67 -27.94 21.83
CA LEU A 65 -27.13 -27.99 21.61
C LEU A 65 -27.65 -29.41 21.44
N VAL A 66 -26.89 -30.32 20.80
CA VAL A 66 -27.22 -31.76 20.75
C VAL A 66 -27.32 -32.37 22.16
N LYS A 67 -26.39 -32.04 23.06
CA LYS A 67 -26.41 -32.53 24.45
C LYS A 67 -27.54 -31.91 25.26
N ASP A 68 -27.79 -30.62 25.07
CA ASP A 68 -28.91 -29.90 25.69
C ASP A 68 -30.27 -30.46 25.21
N GLN A 69 -30.38 -30.85 23.92
CA GLN A 69 -31.56 -31.52 23.36
C GLN A 69 -31.79 -32.88 24.02
N THR A 70 -30.78 -33.76 24.06
CA THR A 70 -30.89 -35.09 24.69
C THR A 70 -31.31 -34.95 26.16
N ALA A 71 -30.67 -34.05 26.92
CA ALA A 71 -30.98 -33.83 28.32
C ALA A 71 -32.38 -33.21 28.56
N ALA A 72 -32.93 -32.45 27.60
CA ALA A 72 -34.32 -31.97 27.65
C ALA A 72 -35.31 -33.09 27.30
N GLN A 73 -35.00 -33.91 26.29
CA GLN A 73 -35.81 -35.03 25.84
C GLN A 73 -35.94 -36.13 26.91
N GLU A 74 -34.85 -36.45 27.61
CA GLU A 74 -34.85 -37.38 28.75
C GLU A 74 -35.75 -36.88 29.89
N LYS A 75 -35.65 -35.60 30.26
CA LYS A 75 -36.49 -34.99 31.31
C LYS A 75 -37.97 -34.97 30.92
N ALA A 76 -38.28 -34.58 29.68
CA ALA A 76 -39.66 -34.57 29.18
C ALA A 76 -40.27 -35.97 29.23
N ARG A 77 -39.53 -36.99 28.78
CA ARG A 77 -39.95 -38.41 28.89
C ARG A 77 -40.16 -38.85 30.33
N ALA A 78 -39.24 -38.50 31.25
CA ALA A 78 -39.37 -38.85 32.66
C ALA A 78 -40.58 -38.18 33.33
N ALA A 79 -40.90 -36.94 32.98
CA ALA A 79 -42.09 -36.23 33.47
C ALA A 79 -43.39 -36.87 32.98
N ILE A 80 -43.46 -37.27 31.70
CA ILE A 80 -44.61 -38.00 31.13
C ILE A 80 -44.81 -39.34 31.85
N VAL A 81 -43.75 -40.16 31.99
CA VAL A 81 -43.84 -41.45 32.69
C VAL A 81 -44.30 -41.28 34.13
N ALA A 82 -43.80 -40.28 34.85
CA ALA A 82 -44.24 -40.00 36.22
C ALA A 82 -45.72 -39.53 36.29
N ALA A 83 -46.20 -38.80 35.28
CA ALA A 83 -47.61 -38.40 35.18
C ALA A 83 -48.53 -39.60 34.90
N ASP A 84 -48.12 -40.50 33.98
CA ASP A 84 -48.81 -41.74 33.68
C ASP A 84 -48.86 -42.68 34.90
N GLU A 85 -47.76 -42.80 35.65
CA GLU A 85 -47.71 -43.57 36.91
C GLU A 85 -48.65 -43.00 37.98
N ALA A 86 -48.69 -41.66 38.15
CA ALA A 86 -49.61 -41.01 39.09
C ALA A 86 -51.08 -41.22 38.68
N ALA A 87 -51.39 -41.11 37.38
CA ALA A 87 -52.73 -41.37 36.84
C ALA A 87 -53.14 -42.84 37.03
N ALA A 88 -52.24 -43.78 36.80
CA ALA A 88 -52.48 -45.22 37.00
C ALA A 88 -52.67 -45.58 38.49
N ALA A 89 -52.03 -44.84 39.41
CA ALA A 89 -52.26 -44.94 40.85
C ALA A 89 -53.57 -44.28 41.33
N GLY A 90 -54.25 -43.51 40.47
CA GLY A 90 -55.48 -42.77 40.78
C GLY A 90 -55.26 -41.41 41.44
N ASP A 91 -54.02 -40.90 41.48
CA ASP A 91 -53.68 -39.58 42.02
C ASP A 91 -53.81 -38.51 40.92
N THR A 92 -55.06 -38.09 40.69
CA THR A 92 -55.43 -37.19 39.57
C THR A 92 -54.78 -35.82 39.65
N ASP A 93 -54.63 -35.29 40.86
CA ASP A 93 -54.13 -33.93 41.07
C ASP A 93 -52.62 -33.90 40.83
N ARG A 94 -51.89 -34.90 41.34
CA ARG A 94 -50.46 -35.12 41.04
C ARG A 94 -50.21 -35.38 39.56
N ALA A 95 -51.08 -36.14 38.90
CA ALA A 95 -50.97 -36.38 37.47
C ALA A 95 -51.15 -35.08 36.66
N ALA A 96 -52.05 -34.18 37.07
CA ALA A 96 -52.21 -32.87 36.45
C ALA A 96 -50.96 -31.99 36.62
N ASP A 97 -50.41 -31.91 37.83
CA ASP A 97 -49.16 -31.16 38.12
C ASP A 97 -47.98 -31.67 37.26
N LEU A 98 -47.81 -32.99 37.16
CA LEU A 98 -46.72 -33.61 36.38
C LEU A 98 -46.90 -33.44 34.87
N ASN A 99 -48.13 -33.42 34.36
CA ASN A 99 -48.40 -33.05 32.97
C ASN A 99 -48.02 -31.58 32.69
N GLY A 100 -48.32 -30.65 33.60
CA GLY A 100 -47.86 -29.25 33.48
C GLY A 100 -46.33 -29.12 33.44
N VAL A 101 -45.61 -29.94 34.21
CA VAL A 101 -44.14 -30.03 34.14
C VAL A 101 -43.68 -30.59 32.79
N ALA A 102 -44.36 -31.61 32.25
CA ALA A 102 -44.06 -32.17 30.93
C ALA A 102 -44.28 -31.16 29.79
N GLU A 103 -45.35 -30.34 29.83
CA GLU A 103 -45.62 -29.28 28.85
C GLU A 103 -44.51 -28.21 28.84
N VAL A 104 -44.03 -27.80 30.01
CA VAL A 104 -42.91 -26.85 30.14
C VAL A 104 -41.60 -27.45 29.59
N LEU A 105 -41.32 -28.72 29.87
CA LEU A 105 -40.14 -29.42 29.36
C LEU A 105 -40.21 -29.66 27.85
N ALA A 106 -41.39 -29.94 27.29
CA ALA A 106 -41.60 -30.03 25.84
C ALA A 106 -41.39 -28.67 25.16
N THR A 107 -41.88 -27.58 25.77
CA THR A 107 -41.65 -26.21 25.29
C THR A 107 -40.15 -25.86 25.30
N GLN A 108 -39.41 -26.29 26.33
CA GLN A 108 -37.95 -26.14 26.38
C GLN A 108 -37.25 -26.97 25.29
N LEU A 109 -37.67 -28.23 25.07
CA LEU A 109 -37.11 -29.10 24.04
C LEU A 109 -37.26 -28.47 22.64
N VAL A 110 -38.46 -28.05 22.26
CA VAL A 110 -38.73 -27.38 20.98
C VAL A 110 -37.88 -26.12 20.81
N THR A 111 -37.64 -25.37 21.89
CA THR A 111 -36.76 -24.19 21.86
C THR A 111 -35.29 -24.55 21.57
N VAL A 112 -34.79 -25.65 22.13
CA VAL A 112 -33.43 -26.15 21.84
C VAL A 112 -33.34 -26.72 20.43
N GLU A 113 -34.38 -27.43 19.97
CA GLU A 113 -34.44 -28.01 18.62
C GLU A 113 -34.44 -26.94 17.51
N GLN A 114 -35.17 -25.83 17.70
CA GLN A 114 -35.09 -24.70 16.78
C GLN A 114 -33.67 -24.08 16.76
N GLN A 115 -33.08 -23.81 17.92
CA GLN A 115 -31.71 -23.26 18.01
C GLN A 115 -30.66 -24.19 17.37
N LEU A 116 -30.86 -25.50 17.48
CA LEU A 116 -30.02 -26.53 16.89
C LEU A 116 -30.12 -26.51 15.36
N GLU A 117 -31.33 -26.37 14.80
CA GLU A 117 -31.53 -26.28 13.34
C GLU A 117 -31.00 -24.94 12.77
N ASP A 118 -31.27 -23.82 13.44
CA ASP A 118 -30.71 -22.51 13.10
C ASP A 118 -29.16 -22.55 13.10
N THR A 119 -28.57 -23.24 14.08
CA THR A 119 -27.11 -23.41 14.19
C THR A 119 -26.55 -24.35 13.10
N LYS A 120 -27.27 -25.39 12.68
CA LYS A 120 -26.87 -26.22 11.52
C LYS A 120 -26.82 -25.38 10.24
N ALA A 121 -27.86 -24.58 9.97
CA ALA A 121 -27.93 -23.74 8.77
C ALA A 121 -26.74 -22.77 8.70
N LEU A 122 -26.40 -22.13 9.82
CA LEU A 122 -25.21 -21.28 9.95
C LEU A 122 -23.90 -22.07 9.82
N TYR A 123 -23.82 -23.28 10.38
CA TYR A 123 -22.64 -24.14 10.27
C TYR A 123 -22.35 -24.54 8.82
N VAL A 124 -23.38 -24.93 8.03
CA VAL A 124 -23.21 -25.27 6.61
C VAL A 124 -22.71 -24.08 5.79
N GLN A 125 -23.25 -22.87 6.05
CA GLN A 125 -22.76 -21.64 5.41
C GLN A 125 -21.29 -21.35 5.78
N ALA A 126 -20.92 -21.54 7.05
CA ALA A 126 -19.54 -21.39 7.52
C ALA A 126 -18.60 -22.49 7.01
N GLU A 127 -19.12 -23.68 6.68
CA GLU A 127 -18.38 -24.78 6.07
C GLU A 127 -17.97 -24.44 4.63
N THR A 128 -18.91 -24.03 3.77
CA THR A 128 -18.60 -23.57 2.41
C THR A 128 -17.66 -22.37 2.41
N ALA A 129 -17.85 -21.40 3.32
CA ALA A 129 -16.95 -20.26 3.46
C ALA A 129 -15.52 -20.68 3.89
N ALA A 130 -15.40 -21.65 4.80
CA ALA A 130 -14.11 -22.19 5.23
C ALA A 130 -13.39 -22.99 4.13
N GLU A 131 -14.12 -23.65 3.24
CA GLU A 131 -13.56 -24.34 2.08
C GLU A 131 -13.05 -23.36 1.02
N GLN A 132 -13.83 -22.31 0.71
CA GLN A 132 -13.40 -21.22 -0.15
C GLN A 132 -12.14 -20.52 0.41
N ALA A 133 -12.10 -20.26 1.72
CA ALA A 133 -10.94 -19.68 2.39
C ALA A 133 -9.69 -20.58 2.29
N LYS A 134 -9.83 -21.91 2.53
CA LYS A 134 -8.73 -22.88 2.31
C LYS A 134 -8.23 -22.88 0.87
N LYS A 135 -9.13 -22.80 -0.12
CA LYS A 135 -8.78 -22.73 -1.54
C LYS A 135 -7.97 -21.46 -1.86
N GLN A 136 -8.43 -20.31 -1.34
CA GLN A 136 -7.73 -19.02 -1.50
C GLN A 136 -6.35 -19.01 -0.82
N VAL A 137 -6.19 -19.66 0.33
CA VAL A 137 -4.87 -19.86 0.98
C VAL A 137 -3.96 -20.67 0.07
N LYS A 138 -4.38 -21.85 -0.42
CA LYS A 138 -3.58 -22.69 -1.33
C LYS A 138 -3.21 -21.99 -2.64
N GLU A 139 -4.14 -21.20 -3.21
CA GLU A 139 -3.89 -20.35 -4.38
C GLU A 139 -2.93 -19.18 -4.06
N SER A 140 -2.91 -18.69 -2.82
CA SER A 140 -1.94 -17.70 -2.36
C SER A 140 -0.56 -18.31 -2.12
N GLU A 141 -0.46 -19.53 -1.60
CA GLU A 141 0.79 -20.25 -1.40
C GLU A 141 1.48 -20.52 -2.74
N ALA A 142 0.73 -20.99 -3.74
CA ALA A 142 1.22 -21.19 -5.10
C ALA A 142 1.73 -19.88 -5.72
N ARG A 143 0.91 -18.83 -5.73
CA ARG A 143 1.31 -17.51 -6.28
C ARG A 143 2.51 -16.90 -5.55
N LEU A 144 2.61 -17.08 -4.23
CA LEU A 144 3.77 -16.64 -3.46
C LEU A 144 5.04 -17.40 -3.88
N HIS A 145 4.94 -18.72 -4.10
CA HIS A 145 6.05 -19.52 -4.61
C HIS A 145 6.50 -19.06 -6.01
N ASP A 146 5.55 -18.87 -6.93
CA ASP A 146 5.82 -18.41 -8.30
C ASP A 146 6.46 -17.01 -8.31
N GLN A 147 5.97 -16.09 -7.46
CA GLN A 147 6.53 -14.75 -7.29
C GLN A 147 7.96 -14.82 -6.73
N MET A 148 8.20 -15.61 -5.68
CA MET A 148 9.54 -15.77 -5.10
C MET A 148 10.53 -16.38 -6.10
N SER A 149 10.09 -17.31 -6.96
CA SER A 149 10.90 -17.86 -8.05
C SER A 149 11.34 -16.77 -9.04
N GLN A 150 10.38 -16.00 -9.57
CA GLN A 150 10.65 -14.87 -10.49
C GLN A 150 11.54 -13.81 -9.84
N ILE A 151 11.30 -13.46 -8.58
CA ILE A 151 12.10 -12.48 -7.86
C ILE A 151 13.55 -12.95 -7.65
N ASN A 152 13.76 -14.24 -7.35
CA ASN A 152 15.12 -14.81 -7.25
C ASN A 152 15.87 -14.77 -8.59
N GLU A 153 15.17 -14.99 -9.71
CA GLU A 153 15.78 -14.84 -11.05
C GLU A 153 16.16 -13.38 -11.32
N LEU A 154 15.24 -12.43 -11.07
CA LEU A 154 15.50 -10.99 -11.22
C LEU A 154 16.64 -10.50 -10.30
N ALA A 155 16.77 -11.06 -9.09
CA ALA A 155 17.88 -10.78 -8.19
C ALA A 155 19.23 -11.24 -8.77
N ALA A 156 19.29 -12.46 -9.32
CA ALA A 156 20.49 -12.97 -9.97
C ALA A 156 20.88 -12.14 -11.21
N GLN A 157 19.89 -11.73 -12.02
CA GLN A 157 20.10 -10.84 -13.16
C GLN A 157 20.61 -9.45 -12.71
N ALA A 158 20.03 -8.88 -11.64
CA ALA A 158 20.45 -7.60 -11.08
C ALA A 158 21.88 -7.64 -10.49
N ASP A 159 22.25 -8.71 -9.80
CA ASP A 159 23.62 -8.93 -9.32
C ASP A 159 24.61 -9.06 -10.49
N GLN A 160 24.26 -9.80 -11.54
CA GLN A 160 25.08 -9.92 -12.75
C GLN A 160 25.25 -8.57 -13.47
N ALA A 161 24.22 -7.73 -13.50
CA ALA A 161 24.28 -6.38 -14.05
C ALA A 161 25.16 -5.45 -13.18
N ALA A 162 24.98 -5.47 -11.86
CA ALA A 162 25.78 -4.67 -10.91
C ALA A 162 27.27 -5.03 -10.94
N LEU A 163 27.62 -6.31 -11.12
CA LEU A 163 29.01 -6.75 -11.30
C LEU A 163 29.63 -6.22 -12.61
N GLN A 164 28.86 -6.22 -13.71
CA GLN A 164 29.31 -5.63 -14.98
C GLN A 164 29.50 -4.12 -14.85
N GLU A 165 28.54 -3.41 -14.25
CA GLU A 165 28.62 -1.96 -14.04
C GLU A 165 29.80 -1.58 -13.13
N THR A 166 30.03 -2.34 -12.05
CA THR A 166 31.19 -2.18 -11.16
C THR A 166 32.50 -2.43 -11.89
N THR A 167 32.55 -3.43 -12.78
CA THR A 167 33.74 -3.72 -13.60
C THR A 167 34.02 -2.59 -14.61
N VAL A 168 32.98 -2.04 -15.25
CA VAL A 168 33.10 -0.90 -16.15
C VAL A 168 33.57 0.35 -15.39
N LYS A 169 32.98 0.67 -14.23
CA LYS A 169 33.41 1.77 -13.35
C LYS A 169 34.88 1.62 -12.92
N ALA A 170 35.33 0.40 -12.63
CA ALA A 170 36.73 0.14 -12.31
C ALA A 170 37.65 0.39 -13.53
N MET A 171 37.29 -0.12 -14.71
CA MET A 171 38.06 0.11 -15.95
C MET A 171 38.10 1.58 -16.36
N ASP A 172 36.99 2.30 -16.24
CA ASP A 172 36.90 3.73 -16.55
C ASP A 172 37.78 4.57 -15.60
N SER A 173 37.79 4.24 -14.30
CA SER A 173 38.69 4.88 -13.34
C SER A 173 40.18 4.70 -13.70
N ILE A 174 40.56 3.50 -14.18
CA ILE A 174 41.92 3.20 -14.66
C ILE A 174 42.21 3.93 -15.98
N GLY A 175 41.23 4.05 -16.87
CA GLY A 175 41.30 4.86 -18.08
C GLY A 175 41.51 6.35 -17.78
N GLN A 176 40.86 6.85 -16.72
CA GLN A 176 40.99 8.24 -16.27
C GLN A 176 42.37 8.53 -15.65
N PHE A 177 42.98 7.57 -14.95
CA PHE A 177 44.40 7.65 -14.56
C PHE A 177 45.37 7.49 -15.76
N SER A 178 44.91 6.98 -16.90
CA SER A 178 45.72 6.78 -18.11
C SER A 178 45.68 7.98 -19.07
N LYS A 179 44.78 8.95 -18.86
CA LYS A 179 44.72 10.24 -19.57
C LYS A 179 44.94 11.39 -18.59
N ASP A 180 46.20 11.75 -18.37
CA ASP A 180 46.52 12.93 -17.56
C ASP A 180 46.36 14.24 -18.35
N ASP A 181 45.10 14.63 -18.59
CA ASP A 181 44.73 15.97 -19.11
C ASP A 181 44.98 17.09 -18.06
N SER A 182 45.54 16.78 -16.88
CA SER A 182 45.89 17.77 -15.84
C SER A 182 47.11 18.62 -16.20
N VAL A 183 47.85 18.25 -17.26
CA VAL A 183 48.95 19.03 -17.81
C VAL A 183 48.45 19.85 -19.00
N PRO A 184 48.28 21.19 -18.88
CA PRO A 184 47.76 22.01 -19.98
C PRO A 184 48.66 21.91 -21.21
N THR A 185 48.08 21.52 -22.35
CA THR A 185 48.80 21.50 -23.63
C THR A 185 49.31 22.89 -23.99
N LEU A 186 50.46 22.96 -24.68
CA LEU A 186 51.08 24.25 -25.03
C LEU A 186 50.15 25.13 -25.89
N ASP A 187 49.24 24.53 -26.66
CA ASP A 187 48.26 25.24 -27.47
C ASP A 187 47.11 25.82 -26.60
N ALA A 188 46.62 25.10 -25.59
CA ALA A 188 45.67 25.64 -24.62
C ALA A 188 46.27 26.78 -23.76
N VAL A 189 47.59 26.74 -23.52
CA VAL A 189 48.32 27.86 -22.92
C VAL A 189 48.45 29.04 -23.90
N ARG A 190 48.75 28.77 -25.18
CA ARG A 190 48.82 29.80 -26.23
C ARG A 190 47.50 30.56 -26.39
N GLU A 191 46.39 29.87 -26.56
CA GLU A 191 45.06 30.48 -26.71
C GLU A 191 44.68 31.34 -25.49
N LYS A 192 45.08 30.90 -24.28
CA LYS A 192 44.86 31.66 -23.03
C LYS A 192 45.72 32.92 -22.94
N ILE A 193 46.89 32.95 -23.59
CA ILE A 193 47.73 34.15 -23.75
C ILE A 193 47.13 35.08 -24.82
N GLU A 194 46.77 34.54 -25.99
CA GLU A 194 46.20 35.30 -27.11
C GLU A 194 44.89 36.01 -26.71
N ARG A 195 43.97 35.29 -26.03
CA ARG A 195 42.75 35.89 -25.46
C ARG A 195 43.03 36.97 -24.42
N ARG A 196 44.08 36.83 -23.60
CA ARG A 196 44.50 37.89 -22.66
C ARG A 196 45.07 39.11 -23.40
N TYR A 197 45.82 38.89 -24.48
CA TYR A 197 46.38 39.95 -25.31
C TYR A 197 45.28 40.72 -26.05
N ALA A 198 44.33 40.03 -26.68
CA ALA A 198 43.17 40.63 -27.34
C ALA A 198 42.32 41.45 -26.35
N ASN A 199 42.03 40.91 -25.16
CA ASN A 199 41.29 41.64 -24.12
C ASN A 199 42.04 42.89 -23.63
N ALA A 200 43.37 42.84 -23.54
CA ALA A 200 44.17 44.00 -23.16
C ALA A 200 44.19 45.09 -24.25
N LEU A 201 44.25 44.69 -25.53
CA LEU A 201 44.22 45.60 -26.67
C LEU A 201 42.85 46.30 -26.79
N GLY A 202 41.75 45.54 -26.73
CA GLY A 202 40.40 46.11 -26.75
C GLY A 202 40.10 47.02 -25.55
N ALA A 203 40.71 46.76 -24.38
CA ALA A 203 40.63 47.66 -23.23
C ALA A 203 41.38 48.99 -23.43
N GLN A 204 42.45 49.01 -24.24
CA GLN A 204 43.13 50.24 -24.63
C GLN A 204 42.28 51.05 -25.62
N GLU A 205 41.74 50.41 -26.66
CA GLU A 205 40.81 51.06 -27.60
C GLU A 205 39.59 51.66 -26.89
N LEU A 206 38.99 50.93 -25.93
CA LEU A 206 37.88 51.47 -25.13
C LEU A 206 38.27 52.70 -24.30
N THR A 207 39.52 52.76 -23.83
CA THR A 207 40.05 53.87 -23.03
C THR A 207 40.29 55.10 -23.91
N GLU A 208 40.86 54.93 -25.10
CA GLU A 208 41.06 56.01 -26.07
C GLU A 208 39.73 56.58 -26.59
N GLN A 209 38.73 55.73 -26.83
CA GLN A 209 37.37 56.14 -27.18
C GLN A 209 36.70 56.91 -26.03
N ASN A 210 36.85 56.49 -24.78
CA ASN A 210 36.29 57.20 -23.62
C ASN A 210 36.90 58.60 -23.41
N ILE A 211 38.21 58.77 -23.63
CA ILE A 211 38.88 60.08 -23.56
C ILE A 211 38.39 60.98 -24.69
N SER A 212 38.29 60.44 -25.91
CA SER A 212 37.83 61.18 -27.10
C SER A 212 36.37 61.62 -26.96
N GLY A 213 35.48 60.74 -26.47
CA GLY A 213 34.07 61.04 -26.25
C GLY A 213 33.84 62.16 -25.23
N ARG A 214 34.57 62.13 -24.09
CA ARG A 214 34.47 63.20 -23.07
C ARG A 214 34.95 64.56 -23.58
N MET A 215 35.94 64.60 -24.48
CA MET A 215 36.38 65.84 -25.14
C MET A 215 35.30 66.44 -26.05
N ALA A 216 34.54 65.60 -26.76
CA ALA A 216 33.40 66.05 -27.57
C ALA A 216 32.24 66.57 -26.69
N GLU A 217 31.90 65.84 -25.62
CA GLU A 217 30.81 66.17 -24.69
C GLU A 217 31.04 67.51 -23.95
N ILE A 218 32.29 67.78 -23.54
CA ILE A 218 32.70 69.08 -22.96
C ILE A 218 32.60 70.22 -24.00
N SER A 219 32.95 69.95 -25.26
CA SER A 219 32.89 70.94 -26.34
C SER A 219 31.46 71.30 -26.76
N GLN A 220 30.50 70.40 -26.55
CA GLN A 220 29.09 70.59 -26.89
C GLN A 220 28.32 71.31 -25.75
N SER A 221 28.44 70.82 -24.51
CA SER A 221 27.76 71.39 -23.34
C SER A 221 28.11 72.87 -23.05
N GLY A 222 29.32 73.32 -23.42
CA GLY A 222 29.72 74.73 -23.34
C GLY A 222 29.04 75.66 -24.36
N GLN A 223 28.45 75.13 -25.44
CA GLN A 223 27.77 75.92 -26.47
C GLN A 223 26.26 76.00 -26.22
N ASP A 224 25.63 74.89 -25.82
CA ASP A 224 24.18 74.84 -25.56
C ASP A 224 23.76 75.78 -24.41
N THR A 225 24.63 75.95 -23.40
CA THR A 225 24.40 76.88 -22.29
C THR A 225 24.44 78.36 -22.72
N LEU A 226 25.35 78.73 -23.62
CA LEU A 226 25.40 80.06 -24.23
C LEU A 226 24.20 80.32 -25.15
N ALA A 227 23.80 79.32 -25.95
CA ALA A 227 22.63 79.40 -26.82
C ALA A 227 21.33 79.58 -26.02
N ALA A 228 21.16 78.82 -24.93
CA ALA A 228 20.01 78.94 -24.04
C ALA A 228 19.92 80.32 -23.37
N ALA A 229 21.04 80.88 -22.91
CA ALA A 229 21.09 82.23 -22.35
C ALA A 229 20.68 83.30 -23.38
N ARG A 230 21.21 83.23 -24.61
CA ARG A 230 20.88 84.18 -25.68
C ARG A 230 19.42 84.07 -26.14
N LEU A 231 18.85 82.85 -26.14
CA LEU A 231 17.42 82.63 -26.41
C LEU A 231 16.51 83.16 -25.30
N ALA A 232 16.94 83.13 -24.03
CA ALA A 232 16.18 83.72 -22.93
C ALA A 232 16.16 85.26 -23.01
N GLU A 233 17.28 85.87 -23.37
CA GLU A 233 17.41 87.32 -23.62
C GLU A 233 16.46 87.78 -24.74
N ILE A 234 16.54 87.15 -25.92
CA ILE A 234 15.64 87.43 -27.06
C ILE A 234 14.17 87.19 -26.69
N ARG A 235 13.86 86.17 -25.89
CA ARG A 235 12.48 85.88 -25.46
C ARG A 235 11.95 86.90 -24.43
N ALA A 236 12.83 87.52 -23.64
CA ALA A 236 12.45 88.64 -22.78
C ALA A 236 12.16 89.92 -23.61
N GLU A 237 12.92 90.15 -24.69
CA GLU A 237 12.69 91.27 -25.62
C GLU A 237 11.39 91.12 -26.42
N LEU A 238 11.05 89.91 -26.88
CA LEU A 238 9.78 89.65 -27.59
C LEU A 238 8.57 89.41 -26.68
N GLY A 239 8.77 88.96 -25.44
CA GLY A 239 7.68 88.55 -24.53
C GLY A 239 6.82 89.68 -23.96
N GLY A 240 7.15 90.94 -24.24
CA GLY A 240 6.45 92.11 -23.70
C GLY A 240 5.11 92.48 -24.34
N ALA A 241 4.62 91.73 -25.34
CA ALA A 241 3.47 92.13 -26.15
C ALA A 241 2.49 90.98 -26.49
N GLN A 242 1.37 90.97 -25.75
CA GLN A 242 0.09 90.30 -26.06
C GLN A 242 0.10 88.75 -26.12
N THR A 243 -0.78 87.95 -25.50
CA THR A 243 -2.15 88.02 -24.93
C THR A 243 -3.04 87.00 -25.67
N GLU A 244 -3.60 86.07 -24.88
CA GLU A 244 -4.87 85.31 -25.08
C GLU A 244 -5.00 83.95 -25.82
N GLU A 245 -5.80 83.11 -25.13
CA GLU A 245 -6.70 82.01 -25.55
C GLU A 245 -6.24 80.58 -25.97
N LYS A 246 -7.25 79.70 -26.01
CA LYS A 246 -7.35 78.22 -25.89
C LYS A 246 -8.66 77.81 -26.63
N PRO A 247 -9.08 76.53 -26.77
CA PRO A 247 -8.41 75.22 -26.90
C PRO A 247 -8.93 74.47 -28.18
N LYS A 248 -9.14 73.11 -28.13
CA LYS A 248 -9.78 72.17 -29.11
C LYS A 248 -8.83 71.60 -30.21
N GLU A 249 -9.00 70.39 -30.80
CA GLU A 249 -9.82 69.17 -30.56
C GLU A 249 -9.37 67.99 -31.48
N LEU A 250 -9.95 66.78 -31.30
CA LEU A 250 -10.09 65.63 -32.26
C LEU A 250 -8.82 64.78 -32.60
N GLU A 251 -8.90 63.54 -33.16
CA GLU A 251 -9.71 62.30 -32.94
C GLU A 251 -9.42 61.23 -34.05
N ALA A 252 -9.84 59.97 -33.84
CA ALA A 252 -9.89 58.83 -34.81
C ALA A 252 -8.56 58.33 -35.47
N SER A 253 -8.43 57.13 -36.08
CA SER A 253 -9.30 55.93 -36.30
C SER A 253 -8.39 54.67 -36.38
N THR A 254 -8.68 53.53 -35.72
CA THR A 254 -9.52 52.35 -36.07
C THR A 254 -9.01 51.34 -37.14
N GLU A 255 -9.08 50.03 -36.76
CA GLU A 255 -9.50 48.83 -37.53
C GLU A 255 -8.63 48.23 -38.69
N ASP A 256 -8.69 46.94 -39.07
CA ASP A 256 -8.97 45.64 -38.39
C ASP A 256 -8.62 44.42 -39.34
N GLU A 257 -8.86 43.18 -38.86
CA GLU A 257 -9.22 41.93 -39.58
C GLU A 257 -8.15 40.84 -39.95
N VAL A 258 -8.65 39.59 -40.13
CA VAL A 258 -8.06 38.25 -39.90
C VAL A 258 -8.04 37.37 -41.19
N VAL A 259 -7.26 36.27 -41.26
CA VAL A 259 -7.56 35.10 -42.15
C VAL A 259 -6.98 33.72 -41.70
N GLU A 260 -7.65 32.63 -42.14
CA GLU A 260 -7.58 31.16 -41.86
C GLU A 260 -6.23 30.42 -42.16
N GLU A 261 -5.99 29.10 -41.96
CA GLU A 261 -6.76 27.82 -41.78
C GLU A 261 -5.90 26.82 -40.93
N GLY A 262 -6.14 25.52 -40.60
CA GLY A 262 -7.13 24.43 -40.83
C GLY A 262 -6.71 23.19 -39.97
N THR A 263 -7.50 22.21 -39.50
CA THR A 263 -8.38 21.15 -40.11
C THR A 263 -7.62 20.06 -40.91
N VAL A 264 -7.84 18.72 -40.83
CA VAL A 264 -8.90 17.77 -40.35
C VAL A 264 -8.24 16.52 -39.65
N ALA A 265 -8.83 15.60 -38.84
CA ALA A 265 -10.09 14.78 -38.85
C ALA A 265 -10.09 13.59 -39.86
N ALA A 266 -10.61 12.36 -39.62
CA ALA A 266 -11.25 11.70 -38.45
C ALA A 266 -11.34 10.14 -38.55
N ASP A 267 -11.69 9.48 -37.42
CA ASP A 267 -12.62 8.32 -37.22
C ASP A 267 -12.43 6.88 -37.79
N SER A 268 -12.82 5.87 -37.00
CA SER A 268 -13.56 4.62 -37.37
C SER A 268 -13.87 3.72 -36.15
N THR A 269 -14.98 2.96 -36.18
CA THR A 269 -15.48 2.05 -35.12
C THR A 269 -15.82 0.64 -35.64
N THR A 270 -15.83 -0.41 -34.78
CA THR A 270 -16.64 -1.64 -34.97
C THR A 270 -16.80 -2.50 -33.69
N GLU A 271 -17.93 -3.23 -33.60
CA GLU A 271 -18.21 -4.38 -32.70
C GLU A 271 -18.64 -5.61 -33.55
N VAL A 272 -18.80 -6.81 -32.95
CA VAL A 272 -19.91 -7.82 -33.17
C VAL A 272 -19.54 -9.28 -32.75
N ASP A 273 -20.39 -9.84 -31.87
CA ASP A 273 -20.87 -11.22 -31.59
C ASP A 273 -20.08 -12.57 -31.62
N ALA A 274 -20.28 -13.33 -30.52
CA ALA A 274 -20.85 -14.71 -30.34
C ALA A 274 -20.14 -16.07 -30.67
N ASP A 275 -20.52 -17.04 -29.80
CA ASP A 275 -20.47 -18.53 -29.74
C ASP A 275 -19.70 -19.45 -30.72
N ASP A 276 -18.92 -20.40 -30.15
CA ASP A 276 -18.88 -21.87 -30.43
C ASP A 276 -18.08 -22.54 -29.26
N VAL A 277 -18.60 -23.49 -28.46
CA VAL A 277 -18.78 -24.97 -28.64
C VAL A 277 -17.54 -25.85 -28.32
N GLU A 278 -17.82 -26.87 -27.48
CA GLU A 278 -17.09 -28.09 -27.10
C GLU A 278 -15.54 -28.19 -27.09
N THR A 279 -15.02 -28.70 -25.96
CA THR A 279 -14.30 -29.98 -26.01
C THR A 279 -14.46 -30.74 -24.70
N VAL A 280 -14.99 -31.96 -24.77
CA VAL A 280 -15.05 -32.92 -23.65
C VAL A 280 -13.77 -33.77 -23.68
N VAL A 281 -13.22 -34.09 -22.51
CA VAL A 281 -12.25 -35.19 -22.34
C VAL A 281 -12.76 -36.09 -21.23
N GLU A 282 -13.38 -37.20 -21.62
CA GLU A 282 -13.56 -38.36 -20.76
C GLU A 282 -12.27 -39.19 -20.81
N GLU A 283 -11.78 -39.60 -19.64
CA GLU A 283 -10.90 -40.75 -19.50
C GLU A 283 -11.52 -41.63 -18.41
N GLU A 284 -12.29 -42.65 -18.82
CA GLU A 284 -12.29 -43.89 -18.06
C GLU A 284 -10.85 -44.42 -18.08
N GLY A 285 -10.27 -44.97 -17.03
CA GLY A 285 -10.89 -45.71 -15.93
C GLY A 285 -10.10 -46.99 -15.79
N THR A 286 -9.71 -47.34 -14.56
CA THR A 286 -9.04 -48.63 -14.31
C THR A 286 -9.34 -49.05 -12.88
N GLU A 287 -10.37 -49.88 -12.74
CA GLU A 287 -10.57 -50.67 -11.53
C GLU A 287 -9.41 -51.66 -11.38
N ASP A 288 -8.87 -51.86 -10.17
CA ASP A 288 -8.17 -53.10 -9.88
C ASP A 288 -8.16 -53.43 -8.38
N GLY A 289 -8.13 -54.73 -8.08
CA GLY A 289 -7.57 -55.30 -6.85
C GLY A 289 -8.21 -54.95 -5.50
N ILE A 290 -9.41 -55.48 -5.20
CA ILE A 290 -9.72 -55.82 -3.80
C ILE A 290 -8.81 -56.99 -3.39
N VAL A 291 -8.08 -56.83 -2.28
CA VAL A 291 -7.52 -57.95 -1.52
C VAL A 291 -7.68 -57.67 -0.03
N GLU A 292 -8.68 -58.31 0.57
CA GLU A 292 -8.75 -58.52 2.02
C GLU A 292 -7.65 -59.51 2.43
N ALA A 293 -7.09 -59.32 3.63
CA ALA A 293 -6.19 -60.28 4.26
C ALA A 293 -6.32 -60.17 5.79
N ASP A 294 -7.11 -61.05 6.38
CA ASP A 294 -7.17 -61.24 7.84
C ASP A 294 -5.81 -61.69 8.39
N VAL A 295 -5.44 -61.18 9.58
CA VAL A 295 -4.64 -61.93 10.55
C VAL A 295 -5.21 -61.67 11.95
N GLU A 296 -5.41 -62.77 12.69
CA GLU A 296 -6.05 -62.84 14.00
C GLU A 296 -5.22 -62.24 15.17
N ASP A 297 -5.95 -61.99 16.27
CA ASP A 297 -5.62 -62.10 17.72
C ASP A 297 -4.16 -62.05 18.26
N GLY A 298 -4.04 -61.47 19.47
CA GLY A 298 -2.90 -61.72 20.36
C GLY A 298 -2.84 -60.80 21.59
N ASP A 299 -3.17 -61.34 22.76
CA ASP A 299 -2.79 -60.96 24.15
C ASP A 299 -2.70 -59.45 24.53
N VAL A 300 -3.50 -58.92 25.47
CA VAL A 300 -3.61 -59.26 26.91
C VAL A 300 -2.33 -59.02 27.72
N ASP A 301 -2.24 -57.88 28.42
CA ASP A 301 -1.80 -57.84 29.81
C ASP A 301 -2.33 -56.59 30.57
N LYS A 302 -2.63 -56.73 31.87
CA LYS A 302 -3.08 -55.71 32.82
C LYS A 302 -3.29 -56.32 34.22
N PRO A 303 -2.99 -55.62 35.34
CA PRO A 303 -1.92 -54.67 35.63
C PRO A 303 -0.96 -55.26 36.72
N GLN A 304 -0.10 -54.44 37.33
CA GLN A 304 0.42 -54.73 38.67
C GLN A 304 0.16 -53.57 39.64
N GLU A 305 -0.25 -53.93 40.85
CA GLU A 305 -0.40 -53.07 42.02
C GLU A 305 0.95 -52.95 42.75
N GLN A 306 1.18 -51.82 43.42
CA GLN A 306 2.00 -51.78 44.64
C GLN A 306 1.32 -50.84 45.63
N ASP A 307 0.86 -51.41 46.74
CA ASP A 307 0.40 -50.68 47.91
C ASP A 307 1.58 -50.03 48.64
N GLU A 308 1.33 -48.94 49.37
CA GLU A 308 1.99 -48.73 50.65
C GLU A 308 1.08 -47.96 51.63
N GLU A 309 0.99 -48.50 52.85
CA GLU A 309 0.23 -48.03 54.01
C GLU A 309 0.88 -46.77 54.65
N GLU A 310 0.35 -46.05 55.65
CA GLU A 310 -0.88 -46.16 56.46
C GLU A 310 -1.29 -44.77 57.05
N ALA A 311 -2.39 -44.75 57.82
CA ALA A 311 -2.68 -43.91 59.01
C ALA A 311 -2.42 -42.36 58.95
N ALA A 312 -3.44 -41.48 58.93
CA ALA A 312 -4.53 -41.21 59.90
C ALA A 312 -4.23 -40.05 60.90
N THR A 313 -5.24 -39.65 61.70
CA THR A 313 -5.34 -38.43 62.55
C THR A 313 -5.55 -37.11 61.76
N GLU A 314 -6.42 -36.17 62.15
CA GLU A 314 -7.56 -36.19 63.10
C GLU A 314 -8.65 -35.18 62.64
N ALA A 315 -9.86 -35.26 63.21
CA ALA A 315 -11.01 -34.42 62.86
C ALA A 315 -10.98 -33.02 63.54
N PRO A 316 -11.70 -32.00 63.01
CA PRO A 316 -11.51 -30.61 63.42
C PRO A 316 -12.44 -30.13 64.55
N ALA A 317 -11.89 -29.43 65.54
CA ALA A 317 -12.65 -28.54 66.43
C ALA A 317 -11.77 -27.48 67.13
N SER A 318 -11.92 -26.21 66.78
CA SER A 318 -11.65 -25.10 67.72
C SER A 318 -12.46 -23.85 67.35
N SER A 319 -13.16 -23.29 68.33
CA SER A 319 -13.92 -22.05 68.23
C SER A 319 -13.22 -20.92 68.99
N ASP A 320 -13.17 -19.69 68.44
CA ASP A 320 -13.18 -18.47 69.26
C ASP A 320 -13.55 -17.21 68.45
N LYS A 321 -14.10 -16.19 69.15
CA LYS A 321 -14.41 -14.79 68.77
C LYS A 321 -15.34 -14.54 67.55
N ALA A 322 -16.43 -13.75 67.62
CA ALA A 322 -16.92 -12.67 68.50
C ALA A 322 -16.49 -11.23 68.17
N ASP A 323 -17.40 -10.50 67.53
CA ASP A 323 -17.88 -9.13 67.82
C ASP A 323 -19.40 -9.15 67.51
N SER A 324 -20.32 -8.48 68.23
CA SER A 324 -20.47 -7.05 68.60
C SER A 324 -20.95 -6.18 67.44
#